data_AF-A0A6P0RMJ8-F1
#
_entry.id   AF-A0A6P0RMJ8-F1
#
_cell.length_a   1.000
_cell.length_b   1.000
_cell.length_c   1.000
_cell.angle_alpha   90.00
_cell.angle_beta   90.00
_cell.angle_gamma   90.00
#
_symmetry.space_group_name_H-M   'P 1'
#
loop_
_entity.id
_entity.type
_entity.pdbx_description
1 polymer ?
#
loop_
_entity_poly.entity_id
_entity_poly.type
_entity_poly.pdbx_seq_one_letter_code
_entity_poly.pdbx_strand_id
1 'polypeptide(L)'
;MTFRRNLFTHLFPYLLLCIITAIALYLTKPISLQIRWNDETLYYTVAQNIVRHFNFNSNHYLASSIIQKGYPTKDTHLPGYPLILAVGFLIGGINEATPFFVNYFLLILTIFLIFTVGRVIANQWVGFAASLIYLIYPYTLVLTHSVMTEISAAAVIMVVFALLFIQKESFLKGIFLASAIALAYLIKPFLLTLFPASIAILWIEKNQDYKKTLFSLLFAFALLFVTVLIPISQNQEVYPYAATRILSQSNLIDMLRMIWENFLFNCSLIINLKKFPVYGTITISMLLLWSITLAALIKAIYQHKFQQLSAYINLCIFSIISFMPALLAVFLLYQYIDMGIRGLAVFSPLMAILSMAGLWQLTYQLEPKKLIAIGLGIYLCLSYSNFLTFHKLKNLQRRQSQRLYTYSSRLEKVISKLQIQPQIVMSEKNFYLAIANYPTQVIWQLPQTLEELRQVEKKVSIDLIELKDSDLIFQENLQVYDNINLLDNRYVLQYQNQGFYYYNIMSG
;
A
#
# COMPACT_ATOMS: atom_id res chain seq x y z
N MET A 1 -36.78 -31.46 3.19
CA MET A 1 -37.04 -30.02 2.90
C MET A 1 -36.17 -29.03 3.72
N THR A 2 -35.49 -29.44 4.79
CA THR A 2 -34.59 -28.58 5.61
C THR A 2 -33.27 -28.19 4.91
N PHE A 3 -32.72 -29.05 4.05
CA PHE A 3 -31.47 -28.77 3.33
C PHE A 3 -31.54 -27.57 2.36
N ARG A 4 -32.67 -27.41 1.65
CA ARG A 4 -32.88 -26.27 0.73
C ARG A 4 -32.98 -24.92 1.47
N ARG A 5 -33.53 -24.90 2.70
CA ARG A 5 -33.62 -23.67 3.49
C ARG A 5 -32.25 -23.17 3.95
N ASN A 6 -31.31 -24.06 4.28
CA ASN A 6 -29.98 -23.66 4.76
C ASN A 6 -29.03 -23.20 3.64
N LEU A 7 -29.15 -23.73 2.42
CA LEU A 7 -28.26 -23.31 1.33
C LEU A 7 -28.54 -21.85 0.93
N PHE A 8 -29.82 -21.49 0.75
CA PHE A 8 -30.20 -20.13 0.35
C PHE A 8 -29.88 -19.10 1.43
N THR A 9 -30.11 -19.40 2.72
CA THR A 9 -29.83 -18.44 3.81
C THR A 9 -28.34 -18.15 3.95
N HIS A 10 -27.46 -19.10 3.64
CA HIS A 10 -26.02 -18.90 3.76
C HIS A 10 -25.36 -18.38 2.49
N LEU A 11 -25.82 -18.78 1.31
CA LEU A 11 -25.19 -18.40 0.03
C LEU A 11 -25.71 -17.06 -0.52
N PHE A 12 -27.00 -16.75 -0.31
CA PHE A 12 -27.63 -15.55 -0.86
C PHE A 12 -26.91 -14.25 -0.48
N PRO A 13 -26.47 -14.03 0.78
CA PRO A 13 -25.75 -12.80 1.14
C PRO A 13 -24.44 -12.62 0.38
N TYR A 14 -23.68 -13.70 0.11
CA TYR A 14 -22.44 -13.62 -0.66
C TYR A 14 -22.70 -13.28 -2.12
N LEU A 15 -23.72 -13.90 -2.73
CA LEU A 15 -24.12 -13.60 -4.11
C LEU A 15 -24.58 -12.14 -4.23
N LEU A 16 -25.38 -11.67 -3.27
CA LEU A 16 -25.84 -10.29 -3.24
C LEU A 16 -24.67 -9.31 -3.08
N LEU A 17 -23.74 -9.57 -2.14
CA LEU A 17 -22.53 -8.76 -1.99
C LEU A 17 -21.70 -8.75 -3.27
N CYS A 18 -21.52 -9.90 -3.92
CA CYS A 18 -20.79 -10.00 -5.19
C CYS A 18 -21.43 -9.14 -6.29
N ILE A 19 -22.76 -9.20 -6.44
CA ILE A 19 -23.51 -8.39 -7.40
C ILE A 19 -23.35 -6.90 -7.09
N ILE A 20 -23.51 -6.50 -5.82
CA ILE A 20 -23.36 -5.10 -5.40
C ILE A 20 -21.92 -4.61 -5.65
N THR A 21 -20.90 -5.43 -5.34
CA THR A 21 -19.51 -5.10 -5.62
C THR A 21 -19.25 -4.97 -7.12
N ALA A 22 -19.78 -5.87 -7.94
CA ALA A 22 -19.64 -5.79 -9.40
C ALA A 22 -20.30 -4.52 -9.96
N ILE A 23 -21.49 -4.15 -9.49
CA ILE A 23 -22.17 -2.90 -9.86
C ILE A 23 -21.33 -1.70 -9.42
N ALA A 24 -20.83 -1.69 -8.18
CA ALA A 24 -20.00 -0.61 -7.67
C ALA A 24 -18.73 -0.43 -8.53
N LEU A 25 -17.99 -1.51 -8.76
CA LEU A 25 -16.79 -1.50 -9.61
C LEU A 25 -17.09 -1.04 -11.03
N TYR A 26 -18.23 -1.45 -11.60
CA TYR A 26 -18.65 -1.01 -12.93
C TYR A 26 -18.96 0.49 -12.98
N LEU A 27 -19.67 1.01 -11.98
CA LEU A 27 -20.02 2.43 -11.89
C LEU A 27 -18.80 3.31 -11.60
N THR A 28 -17.82 2.81 -10.85
CA THR A 28 -16.61 3.56 -10.50
C THR A 28 -15.42 3.29 -11.43
N LYS A 29 -15.58 2.41 -12.42
CA LYS A 29 -14.48 2.05 -13.32
C LYS A 29 -13.89 3.30 -13.99
N PRO A 30 -12.55 3.37 -14.10
CA PRO A 30 -11.95 4.44 -14.86
C PRO A 30 -12.18 4.25 -16.36
N ILE A 31 -11.90 5.30 -17.14
CA ILE A 31 -12.07 5.30 -18.60
C ILE A 31 -11.13 4.26 -19.26
N SER A 32 -9.92 4.09 -18.74
CA SER A 32 -8.94 3.10 -19.20
C SER A 32 -8.38 2.32 -18.02
N LEU A 33 -8.05 1.03 -18.18
CA LEU A 33 -7.30 0.25 -17.19
C LEU A 33 -5.80 0.36 -17.52
N GLN A 34 -5.26 1.54 -17.24
CA GLN A 34 -3.87 1.89 -17.53
C GLN A 34 -3.16 2.26 -16.25
N ILE A 35 -1.87 1.96 -16.20
CA ILE A 35 -0.97 2.37 -15.12
C ILE A 35 -0.88 3.90 -15.06
N ARG A 36 -0.98 4.49 -13.86
CA ARG A 36 -1.12 5.95 -13.64
C ARG A 36 -0.15 6.54 -12.63
N TRP A 37 0.43 5.73 -11.77
CA TRP A 37 1.31 6.20 -10.72
C TRP A 37 2.68 5.57 -10.82
N ASN A 38 3.68 6.25 -10.27
CA ASN A 38 5.04 5.74 -10.21
C ASN A 38 5.06 4.39 -9.47
N ASP A 39 4.45 4.30 -8.29
CA ASP A 39 4.42 3.06 -7.50
C ASP A 39 3.80 1.89 -8.27
N GLU A 40 2.75 2.15 -9.06
CA GLU A 40 2.14 1.12 -9.90
C GLU A 40 3.12 0.58 -10.96
N THR A 41 3.95 1.45 -11.54
CA THR A 41 4.99 1.01 -12.49
C THR A 41 6.08 0.18 -11.82
N LEU A 42 6.45 0.52 -10.57
CA LEU A 42 7.41 -0.25 -9.78
C LEU A 42 6.85 -1.65 -9.50
N TYR A 43 5.62 -1.74 -8.98
CA TYR A 43 5.01 -3.03 -8.69
C TYR A 43 4.80 -3.87 -9.94
N TYR A 44 4.41 -3.24 -11.05
CA TYR A 44 4.23 -3.91 -12.34
C TYR A 44 5.55 -4.50 -12.85
N THR A 45 6.61 -3.71 -12.90
CA THR A 45 7.90 -4.16 -13.45
C THR A 45 8.57 -5.23 -12.58
N VAL A 46 8.53 -5.09 -11.25
CA VAL A 46 9.03 -6.15 -10.35
C VAL A 46 8.22 -7.44 -10.54
N ALA A 47 6.89 -7.37 -10.64
CA ALA A 47 6.07 -8.55 -10.90
C ALA A 47 6.38 -9.20 -12.26
N GLN A 48 6.64 -8.39 -13.30
CA GLN A 48 7.06 -8.85 -14.61
C GLN A 48 8.44 -9.54 -14.55
N ASN A 49 9.39 -8.99 -13.80
CA ASN A 49 10.71 -9.57 -13.58
C ASN A 49 10.65 -10.91 -12.82
N ILE A 50 9.76 -11.04 -11.84
CA ILE A 50 9.53 -12.30 -11.13
C ILE A 50 9.05 -13.38 -12.12
N VAL A 51 8.08 -13.06 -12.98
CA VAL A 51 7.53 -14.03 -13.94
C VAL A 51 8.53 -14.38 -15.04
N ARG A 52 9.23 -13.39 -15.60
CA ARG A 52 10.13 -13.61 -16.75
C ARG A 52 11.50 -14.15 -16.36
N HIS A 53 12.01 -13.76 -15.19
CA HIS A 53 13.42 -13.97 -14.83
C HIS A 53 13.62 -14.49 -13.40
N PHE A 54 12.55 -14.75 -12.64
CA PHE A 54 12.63 -15.11 -11.22
C PHE A 54 13.49 -14.11 -10.41
N ASN A 55 13.39 -12.83 -10.78
CA ASN A 55 14.19 -11.75 -10.21
C ASN A 55 13.29 -10.73 -9.48
N PHE A 56 13.71 -10.33 -8.28
CA PHE A 56 13.04 -9.33 -7.44
C PHE A 56 13.56 -7.90 -7.62
N ASN A 57 14.53 -7.71 -8.50
CA ASN A 57 15.08 -6.38 -8.79
C ASN A 57 14.02 -5.51 -9.48
N SER A 58 14.07 -4.21 -9.17
CA SER A 58 13.31 -3.21 -9.92
C SER A 58 13.96 -2.96 -11.28
N ASN A 59 13.20 -2.38 -12.20
CA ASN A 59 13.77 -1.72 -13.39
C ASN A 59 13.92 -0.21 -13.18
N HIS A 60 13.67 0.26 -11.96
CA HIS A 60 13.72 1.67 -11.60
C HIS A 60 14.70 1.83 -10.46
N TYR A 61 15.67 2.71 -10.65
CA TYR A 61 16.79 2.86 -9.72
C TYR A 61 16.97 4.30 -9.24
N LEU A 62 17.55 4.42 -8.06
CA LEU A 62 18.01 5.69 -7.50
C LEU A 62 19.52 5.80 -7.64
N ALA A 63 20.02 6.91 -8.19
CA ALA A 63 21.47 7.17 -8.26
C ALA A 63 22.15 7.01 -6.89
N SER A 64 21.55 7.56 -5.84
CA SER A 64 22.03 7.45 -4.45
C SER A 64 22.13 6.01 -3.97
N SER A 65 21.17 5.15 -4.33
CA SER A 65 21.20 3.73 -3.95
C SER A 65 22.24 2.95 -4.74
N ILE A 66 22.45 3.27 -6.02
CA ILE A 66 23.52 2.69 -6.83
C ILE A 66 24.89 3.00 -6.22
N ILE A 67 25.11 4.24 -5.81
CA ILE A 67 26.37 4.66 -5.17
C ILE A 67 26.59 3.90 -3.85
N GLN A 68 25.57 3.82 -3.00
CA GLN A 68 25.69 3.25 -1.65
C GLN A 68 25.70 1.72 -1.61
N LYS A 69 24.87 1.06 -2.42
CA LYS A 69 24.62 -0.39 -2.35
C LYS A 69 25.13 -1.16 -3.58
N GLY A 70 25.59 -0.45 -4.61
CA GLY A 70 25.95 -1.05 -5.89
C GLY A 70 24.74 -1.23 -6.80
N TYR A 71 24.93 -1.91 -7.92
CA TYR A 71 23.92 -2.16 -8.92
C TYR A 71 23.95 -3.65 -9.33
N PRO A 72 22.81 -4.32 -9.55
CA PRO A 72 21.44 -3.80 -9.44
C PRO A 72 20.94 -3.71 -7.99
N THR A 73 20.01 -2.80 -7.71
CA THR A 73 19.32 -2.70 -6.40
C THR A 73 17.92 -3.30 -6.43
N LYS A 74 17.41 -3.73 -5.28
CA LYS A 74 16.00 -4.12 -5.14
C LYS A 74 15.14 -2.88 -4.92
N ASP A 75 13.86 -2.98 -5.28
CA ASP A 75 12.91 -1.89 -5.08
C ASP A 75 12.86 -1.42 -3.61
N THR A 76 12.51 -0.14 -3.44
CA THR A 76 12.29 0.46 -2.11
C THR A 76 11.17 -0.22 -1.34
N HIS A 77 10.19 -0.80 -2.04
CA HIS A 77 9.09 -1.55 -1.48
C HIS A 77 9.47 -3.02 -1.30
N LEU A 78 8.84 -3.67 -0.32
CA LEU A 78 8.97 -5.13 -0.17
C LEU A 78 8.15 -5.85 -1.28
N PRO A 79 8.58 -7.04 -1.73
CA PRO A 79 8.03 -7.68 -2.91
C PRO A 79 6.71 -8.44 -2.68
N GLY A 80 6.05 -8.29 -1.52
CA GLY A 80 4.83 -9.04 -1.20
C GLY A 80 3.69 -8.77 -2.18
N TYR A 81 3.45 -7.51 -2.55
CA TYR A 81 2.45 -7.18 -3.55
C TYR A 81 2.89 -7.55 -4.98
N PRO A 82 4.13 -7.25 -5.43
CA PRO A 82 4.66 -7.78 -6.69
C PRO A 82 4.55 -9.31 -6.83
N LEU A 83 4.74 -10.08 -5.75
CA LEU A 83 4.55 -11.54 -5.76
C LEU A 83 3.09 -11.92 -6.05
N ILE A 84 2.13 -11.22 -5.44
CA ILE A 84 0.70 -11.44 -5.71
C ILE A 84 0.36 -11.08 -7.16
N LEU A 85 0.93 -9.99 -7.68
CA LEU A 85 0.76 -9.59 -9.08
C LEU A 85 1.42 -10.58 -10.04
N ALA A 86 2.58 -11.15 -9.70
CA ALA A 86 3.27 -12.15 -10.50
C ALA A 86 2.41 -13.41 -10.68
N VAL A 87 1.70 -13.86 -9.62
CA VAL A 87 0.70 -14.93 -9.73
C VAL A 87 -0.42 -14.53 -10.69
N GLY A 88 -0.90 -13.29 -10.62
CA GLY A 88 -1.86 -12.75 -11.59
C GLY A 88 -1.35 -12.81 -13.03
N PHE A 89 -0.10 -12.40 -13.27
CA PHE A 89 0.54 -12.45 -14.58
C PHE A 89 0.76 -13.88 -15.09
N LEU A 90 1.02 -14.86 -14.22
CA LEU A 90 1.10 -16.27 -14.62
C LEU A 90 -0.25 -16.80 -15.13
N ILE A 91 -1.37 -16.30 -14.60
CA ILE A 91 -2.72 -16.77 -14.95
C ILE A 91 -3.31 -15.95 -16.12
N GLY A 92 -3.25 -14.63 -16.04
CA GLY A 92 -3.89 -13.70 -16.99
C GLY A 92 -2.96 -13.11 -18.04
N GLY A 93 -1.67 -13.47 -18.01
CA GLY A 93 -0.64 -12.88 -18.86
C GLY A 93 -0.14 -11.52 -18.38
N ILE A 94 1.04 -11.12 -18.87
CA ILE A 94 1.67 -9.83 -18.57
C ILE A 94 1.04 -8.77 -19.47
N ASN A 95 0.08 -8.02 -18.93
CA ASN A 95 -0.56 -6.88 -19.57
C ASN A 95 -1.06 -5.88 -18.51
N GLU A 96 -1.38 -4.65 -18.92
CA GLU A 96 -1.80 -3.59 -17.99
C GLU A 96 -3.13 -3.87 -17.27
N ALA A 97 -4.02 -4.71 -17.80
CA ALA A 97 -5.31 -4.98 -17.19
C ALA A 97 -5.22 -6.00 -16.04
N THR A 98 -4.32 -6.98 -16.13
CA THR A 98 -4.18 -8.07 -15.16
C THR A 98 -4.06 -7.60 -13.70
N PRO A 99 -3.22 -6.61 -13.33
CA PRO A 99 -3.09 -6.18 -11.94
C PRO A 99 -4.36 -5.57 -11.36
N PHE A 100 -5.19 -4.90 -12.18
CA PHE A 100 -6.49 -4.40 -11.73
C PHE A 100 -7.46 -5.53 -11.43
N PHE A 101 -7.47 -6.59 -12.25
CA PHE A 101 -8.28 -7.78 -11.97
C PHE A 101 -7.84 -8.51 -10.70
N VAL A 102 -6.53 -8.56 -10.43
CA VAL A 102 -6.01 -9.06 -9.14
C VAL A 102 -6.58 -8.23 -7.98
N ASN A 103 -6.58 -6.90 -8.08
CA ASN A 103 -7.17 -6.05 -7.05
C ASN A 103 -8.69 -6.22 -6.92
N TYR A 104 -9.44 -6.41 -8.01
CA TYR A 104 -10.87 -6.71 -7.95
C TYR A 104 -11.14 -8.04 -7.21
N PHE A 105 -10.34 -9.07 -7.50
CA PHE A 105 -10.45 -10.34 -6.81
C PHE A 105 -10.16 -10.20 -5.31
N LEU A 106 -9.08 -9.49 -4.96
CA LEU A 106 -8.72 -9.23 -3.56
C LEU A 106 -9.79 -8.40 -2.82
N LEU A 107 -10.44 -7.44 -3.49
CA LEU A 107 -11.56 -6.71 -2.91
C LEU A 107 -12.73 -7.64 -2.59
N ILE A 108 -13.14 -8.49 -3.54
CA ILE A 108 -14.24 -9.45 -3.35
C ILE A 108 -13.91 -10.40 -2.19
N LEU A 109 -12.68 -10.93 -2.17
CA LEU A 109 -12.19 -11.76 -1.07
C LEU A 109 -12.29 -11.03 0.28
N THR A 110 -11.83 -9.77 0.33
CA THR A 110 -11.89 -8.95 1.56
C THR A 110 -13.34 -8.77 2.03
N ILE A 111 -14.27 -8.45 1.12
CA ILE A 111 -15.70 -8.29 1.41
C ILE A 111 -16.30 -9.58 1.96
N PHE A 112 -15.97 -10.74 1.37
CA PHE A 112 -16.45 -12.02 1.84
C PHE A 112 -15.90 -12.36 3.23
N LEU A 113 -14.63 -12.05 3.49
CA LEU A 113 -14.03 -12.25 4.80
C LEU A 113 -14.65 -11.31 5.85
N ILE A 114 -14.91 -10.05 5.51
CA ILE A 114 -15.62 -9.10 6.40
C ILE A 114 -17.00 -9.66 6.77
N PHE A 115 -17.78 -10.10 5.78
CA PHE A 115 -19.08 -10.70 6.02
C PHE A 115 -18.98 -11.92 6.94
N THR A 116 -18.03 -12.83 6.63
CA THR A 116 -17.86 -14.07 7.39
C THR A 116 -17.48 -13.79 8.85
N VAL A 117 -16.48 -12.94 9.07
CA VAL A 117 -16.01 -12.57 10.40
C VAL A 117 -17.08 -11.80 11.17
N GLY A 118 -17.72 -10.78 10.55
CA GLY A 118 -18.79 -10.02 11.19
C GLY A 118 -20.01 -10.88 11.56
N ARG A 119 -20.32 -11.89 10.73
CA ARG A 119 -21.36 -12.89 11.03
C ARG A 119 -21.02 -13.74 12.25
N VAL A 120 -19.77 -14.17 12.38
CA VAL A 120 -19.30 -14.97 13.52
C VAL A 120 -19.26 -14.14 14.80
N ILE A 121 -18.80 -12.90 14.73
CA ILE A 121 -18.66 -12.02 15.89
C ILE A 121 -20.01 -11.55 16.44
N ALA A 122 -20.99 -11.31 15.57
CA ALA A 122 -22.29 -10.82 16.00
C ALA A 122 -23.44 -11.57 15.29
N ASN A 123 -23.70 -11.26 14.01
CA ASN A 123 -24.74 -11.91 13.21
C ASN A 123 -24.62 -11.53 11.73
N GLN A 124 -25.43 -12.17 10.89
CA GLN A 124 -25.41 -11.99 9.44
C GLN A 124 -25.60 -10.53 8.99
N TRP A 125 -26.43 -9.76 9.70
CA TRP A 125 -26.73 -8.38 9.32
C TRP A 125 -25.57 -7.45 9.64
N VAL A 126 -24.86 -7.70 10.75
CA VAL A 126 -23.62 -6.99 11.09
C VAL A 126 -22.54 -7.26 10.05
N GLY A 127 -22.33 -8.52 9.67
CA GLY A 127 -21.39 -8.88 8.61
C GLY A 127 -21.74 -8.23 7.27
N PHE A 128 -23.02 -8.23 6.89
CA PHE A 128 -23.48 -7.64 5.63
C PHE A 128 -23.32 -6.12 5.62
N ALA A 129 -23.75 -5.44 6.68
CA ALA A 129 -23.62 -3.99 6.80
C ALA A 129 -22.15 -3.55 6.88
N ALA A 130 -21.29 -4.27 7.59
CA ALA A 130 -19.86 -3.97 7.65
C ALA A 130 -19.21 -4.08 6.26
N SER A 131 -19.62 -5.09 5.49
CA SER A 131 -19.17 -5.28 4.11
C SER A 131 -19.58 -4.13 3.21
N LEU A 132 -20.83 -3.64 3.34
CA LEU A 132 -21.30 -2.46 2.60
C LEU A 132 -20.56 -1.19 3.01
N ILE A 133 -20.32 -0.96 4.32
CA ILE A 133 -19.54 0.18 4.80
C ILE A 133 -18.14 0.19 4.20
N TYR A 134 -17.47 -0.96 4.19
CA TYR A 134 -16.14 -1.06 3.60
C TYR A 134 -16.15 -0.81 2.08
N LEU A 135 -17.17 -1.30 1.37
CA LEU A 135 -17.31 -1.09 -0.08
C LEU A 135 -17.54 0.40 -0.42
N ILE A 136 -18.38 1.10 0.34
CA ILE A 136 -18.65 2.53 0.12
C ILE A 136 -17.60 3.44 0.77
N TYR A 137 -16.62 2.88 1.48
CA TYR A 137 -15.58 3.65 2.12
C TYR A 137 -14.79 4.44 1.05
N PRO A 138 -14.56 5.76 1.25
CA PRO A 138 -14.01 6.70 0.26
C PRO A 138 -12.82 6.24 -0.55
N TYR A 139 -12.00 5.42 0.07
CA TYR A 139 -10.70 5.06 -0.44
C TYR A 139 -10.70 3.68 -1.10
N THR A 140 -11.63 2.80 -0.75
CA THR A 140 -11.65 1.40 -1.19
C THR A 140 -11.80 1.30 -2.70
N LEU A 141 -12.82 1.91 -3.29
CA LEU A 141 -13.06 1.81 -4.74
C LEU A 141 -11.97 2.51 -5.56
N VAL A 142 -11.47 3.66 -5.11
CA VAL A 142 -10.38 4.38 -5.79
C VAL A 142 -9.11 3.54 -5.85
N LEU A 143 -8.72 2.97 -4.71
CA LEU A 143 -7.55 2.10 -4.61
C LEU A 143 -7.72 0.81 -5.39
N THR A 144 -8.94 0.26 -5.45
CA THR A 144 -9.16 -0.97 -6.22
C THR A 144 -8.95 -0.72 -7.72
N HIS A 145 -9.23 0.49 -8.20
CA HIS A 145 -8.91 0.94 -9.55
C HIS A 145 -7.49 1.49 -9.72
N SER A 146 -6.60 1.20 -8.78
CA SER A 146 -5.18 1.55 -8.80
C SER A 146 -4.37 0.29 -8.49
N VAL A 147 -3.17 0.14 -9.05
CA VAL A 147 -2.30 -1.03 -8.80
C VAL A 147 -1.50 -0.79 -7.52
N MET A 148 -2.21 -0.74 -6.39
CA MET A 148 -1.65 -0.34 -5.11
C MET A 148 -1.74 -1.44 -4.06
N THR A 149 -0.81 -1.41 -3.11
CA THR A 149 -0.64 -2.43 -2.07
C THR A 149 -1.81 -2.49 -1.08
N GLU A 150 -2.56 -1.41 -0.90
CA GLU A 150 -3.55 -1.30 0.19
C GLU A 150 -4.67 -2.34 0.12
N ILE A 151 -5.15 -2.70 -1.08
CA ILE A 151 -6.21 -3.71 -1.23
C ILE A 151 -5.68 -5.10 -0.86
N SER A 152 -4.45 -5.43 -1.26
CA SER A 152 -3.80 -6.68 -0.87
C SER A 152 -3.52 -6.74 0.64
N ALA A 153 -3.07 -5.64 1.23
CA ALA A 153 -2.87 -5.52 2.67
C ALA A 153 -4.18 -5.71 3.45
N ALA A 154 -5.26 -5.06 3.00
CA ALA A 154 -6.59 -5.22 3.60
C ALA A 154 -7.08 -6.68 3.53
N ALA A 155 -6.89 -7.34 2.40
CA ALA A 155 -7.24 -8.75 2.23
C ALA A 155 -6.46 -9.65 3.21
N VAL A 156 -5.13 -9.47 3.31
CA VAL A 156 -4.28 -10.27 4.19
C VAL A 156 -4.58 -10.01 5.67
N ILE A 157 -4.85 -8.77 6.08
CA ILE A 157 -5.35 -8.46 7.42
C ILE A 157 -6.63 -9.26 7.69
N MET A 158 -7.58 -9.25 6.76
CA MET A 158 -8.82 -10.00 6.92
C MET A 158 -8.63 -11.52 6.95
N VAL A 159 -7.60 -12.05 6.27
CA VAL A 159 -7.20 -13.46 6.38
C VAL A 159 -6.68 -13.76 7.79
N VAL A 160 -5.78 -12.92 8.33
CA VAL A 160 -5.29 -13.04 9.72
C VAL A 160 -6.46 -13.04 10.71
N PHE A 161 -7.42 -12.15 10.54
CA PHE A 161 -8.64 -12.10 11.35
C PHE A 161 -9.51 -13.35 11.22
N ALA A 162 -9.76 -13.80 9.99
CA ALA A 162 -10.54 -15.01 9.76
C ALA A 162 -9.88 -16.23 10.40
N LEU A 163 -8.55 -16.36 10.29
CA LEU A 163 -7.80 -17.43 10.96
C LEU A 163 -7.94 -17.33 12.48
N LEU A 164 -7.82 -16.14 13.07
CA LEU A 164 -7.94 -15.96 14.53
C LEU A 164 -9.33 -16.32 15.05
N PHE A 165 -10.40 -15.82 14.43
CA PHE A 165 -11.75 -15.88 15.01
C PHE A 165 -12.64 -17.02 14.47
N ILE A 166 -12.30 -17.63 13.32
CA ILE A 166 -13.13 -18.66 12.69
C ILE A 166 -12.50 -20.04 12.84
N GLN A 167 -11.17 -20.15 12.68
CA GLN A 167 -10.50 -21.43 12.75
C GLN A 167 -10.29 -21.86 14.21
N LYS A 168 -10.55 -23.14 14.48
CA LYS A 168 -10.26 -23.75 15.78
C LYS A 168 -8.75 -23.77 16.04
N GLU A 169 -8.39 -23.70 17.31
CA GLU A 169 -7.00 -23.80 17.75
C GLU A 169 -6.37 -25.11 17.28
N SER A 170 -5.22 -25.00 16.60
CA SER A 170 -4.48 -26.13 16.05
C SER A 170 -3.06 -25.71 15.67
N PHE A 171 -2.18 -26.68 15.52
CA PHE A 171 -0.82 -26.44 15.03
C PHE A 171 -0.81 -25.82 13.61
N LEU A 172 -1.70 -26.28 12.74
CA LEU A 172 -1.82 -25.73 11.38
C LEU A 172 -2.30 -24.27 11.39
N LYS A 173 -3.20 -23.89 12.30
CA LYS A 173 -3.63 -22.50 12.47
C LYS A 173 -2.44 -21.58 12.72
N GLY A 174 -1.50 -21.97 13.59
CA GLY A 174 -0.31 -21.16 13.88
C GLY A 174 0.61 -20.99 12.67
N ILE A 175 0.81 -22.05 11.86
CA ILE A 175 1.59 -21.97 10.61
C ILE A 175 0.93 -21.02 9.60
N PHE A 176 -0.38 -21.17 9.37
CA PHE A 176 -1.09 -20.29 8.43
C PHE A 176 -1.10 -18.84 8.89
N LEU A 177 -1.23 -18.61 10.20
CA LEU A 177 -1.19 -17.28 10.80
C LEU A 177 0.21 -16.65 10.63
N ALA A 178 1.28 -17.40 10.91
CA ALA A 178 2.65 -16.95 10.67
C ALA A 178 2.89 -16.57 9.19
N SER A 179 2.40 -17.41 8.28
CA SER A 179 2.53 -17.20 6.83
C SER A 179 1.77 -15.96 6.36
N ALA A 180 0.54 -15.77 6.84
CA ALA A 180 -0.26 -14.60 6.52
C ALA A 180 0.37 -13.31 7.06
N ILE A 181 0.92 -13.33 8.28
CA ILE A 181 1.61 -12.17 8.87
C ILE A 181 2.94 -11.87 8.14
N ALA A 182 3.69 -12.90 7.76
CA ALA A 182 4.90 -12.73 6.95
C ALA A 182 4.58 -12.11 5.58
N LEU A 183 3.50 -12.56 4.92
CA LEU A 183 3.01 -11.95 3.70
C LEU A 183 2.57 -10.50 3.94
N ALA A 184 1.87 -10.21 5.05
CA ALA A 184 1.48 -8.85 5.41
C ALA A 184 2.70 -7.94 5.55
N TYR A 185 3.76 -8.39 6.23
CA TYR A 185 5.03 -7.68 6.33
C TYR A 185 5.65 -7.42 4.96
N LEU A 186 5.70 -8.44 4.10
CA LEU A 186 6.22 -8.30 2.72
C LEU A 186 5.39 -7.34 1.87
N ILE A 187 4.11 -7.11 2.18
CA ILE A 187 3.31 -6.08 1.51
C ILE A 187 3.61 -4.71 2.12
N LYS A 188 3.56 -4.59 3.46
CA LYS A 188 3.90 -3.37 4.21
C LYS A 188 4.56 -3.71 5.56
N PRO A 189 5.76 -3.18 5.85
CA PRO A 189 6.49 -3.51 7.08
C PRO A 189 5.73 -3.26 8.38
N PHE A 190 4.94 -2.18 8.45
CA PHE A 190 4.19 -1.85 9.67
C PHE A 190 3.08 -2.85 9.99
N LEU A 191 2.70 -3.74 9.07
CA LEU A 191 1.75 -4.82 9.35
C LEU A 191 2.36 -5.94 10.19
N LEU A 192 3.66 -5.87 10.51
CA LEU A 192 4.26 -6.71 11.54
C LEU A 192 3.59 -6.55 12.91
N THR A 193 2.87 -5.45 13.15
CA THR A 193 2.05 -5.24 14.37
C THR A 193 0.94 -6.28 14.54
N LEU A 194 0.55 -6.97 13.46
CA LEU A 194 -0.38 -8.10 13.53
C LEU A 194 0.20 -9.28 14.34
N PHE A 195 1.53 -9.41 14.44
CA PHE A 195 2.19 -10.46 15.21
C PHE A 195 1.94 -10.35 16.72
N PRO A 196 2.34 -9.26 17.41
CA PRO A 196 2.04 -9.11 18.83
C PRO A 196 0.53 -9.06 19.10
N ALA A 197 -0.28 -8.49 18.20
CA ALA A 197 -1.73 -8.49 18.32
C ALA A 197 -2.29 -9.93 18.32
N SER A 198 -1.81 -10.79 17.41
CA SER A 198 -2.22 -12.19 17.34
C SER A 198 -1.82 -12.99 18.59
N ILE A 199 -0.60 -12.78 19.10
CA ILE A 199 -0.12 -13.40 20.34
C ILE A 199 -1.01 -12.99 21.52
N ALA A 200 -1.35 -11.70 21.63
CA ALA A 200 -2.20 -11.20 22.70
C ALA A 200 -3.58 -11.87 22.69
N ILE A 201 -4.22 -12.02 21.52
CA ILE A 201 -5.52 -12.68 21.41
C ILE A 201 -5.45 -14.17 21.79
N LEU A 202 -4.47 -14.90 21.25
CA LEU A 202 -4.29 -16.32 21.60
C LEU A 202 -4.04 -16.50 23.11
N TRP A 203 -3.34 -15.55 23.74
CA TRP A 203 -3.10 -15.58 25.18
C TRP A 203 -4.35 -15.22 26.00
N ILE A 204 -5.19 -14.29 25.53
CA ILE A 204 -6.42 -13.91 26.24
C ILE A 204 -7.45 -15.06 26.21
N GLU A 205 -7.60 -15.75 25.09
CA GLU A 205 -8.62 -16.79 24.93
C GLU A 205 -8.34 -18.06 25.76
N LYS A 206 -7.06 -18.35 26.07
CA LYS A 206 -6.60 -19.49 26.91
C LYS A 206 -7.30 -20.84 26.66
N ASN A 207 -7.71 -21.12 25.42
CA ASN A 207 -8.38 -22.37 25.08
C ASN A 207 -7.42 -23.57 25.18
N GLN A 208 -7.87 -24.79 25.46
CA GLN A 208 -7.00 -25.94 25.78
C GLN A 208 -5.82 -26.16 24.82
N ASP A 209 -5.99 -25.87 23.52
CA ASP A 209 -4.97 -26.02 22.48
C ASP A 209 -4.18 -24.74 22.12
N TYR A 210 -4.41 -23.61 22.80
CA TYR A 210 -3.80 -22.31 22.45
C TYR A 210 -2.27 -22.37 22.44
N LYS A 211 -1.66 -23.15 23.34
CA LYS A 211 -0.19 -23.32 23.42
C LYS A 211 0.38 -23.96 22.15
N LYS A 212 -0.35 -24.88 21.51
CA LYS A 212 0.07 -25.52 20.25
C LYS A 212 0.04 -24.52 19.11
N THR A 213 -1.04 -23.73 19.01
CA THR A 213 -1.14 -22.65 18.02
C THR A 213 -0.07 -21.59 18.23
N LEU A 214 0.17 -21.16 19.48
CA LEU A 214 1.17 -20.16 19.81
C LEU A 214 2.59 -20.66 19.50
N PHE A 215 2.92 -21.89 19.89
CA PHE A 215 4.23 -22.48 19.60
C PHE A 215 4.48 -22.57 18.08
N SER A 216 3.50 -23.08 17.32
CA SER A 216 3.61 -23.15 15.85
C SER A 216 3.70 -21.78 15.19
N LEU A 217 2.94 -20.78 15.66
CA LEU A 217 3.04 -19.40 15.22
C LEU A 217 4.46 -18.85 15.43
N LEU A 218 5.00 -18.95 16.65
CA LEU A 218 6.33 -18.44 16.98
C LEU A 218 7.41 -19.15 16.18
N PHE A 219 7.36 -20.49 16.11
CA PHE A 219 8.34 -21.29 15.38
C PHE A 219 8.32 -21.01 13.88
N ALA A 220 7.14 -21.06 13.24
CA ALA A 220 7.00 -20.81 11.82
C ALA A 220 7.34 -19.35 11.47
N PHE A 221 6.95 -18.39 12.31
CA PHE A 221 7.28 -17.00 12.09
C PHE A 221 8.78 -16.75 12.22
N ALA A 222 9.45 -17.30 13.24
CA ALA A 222 10.91 -17.21 13.37
C ALA A 222 11.62 -17.81 12.15
N LEU A 223 11.18 -19.00 11.69
CA LEU A 223 11.72 -19.64 10.50
C LEU A 223 11.57 -18.75 9.26
N LEU A 224 10.35 -18.24 8.99
CA LEU A 224 10.09 -17.33 7.86
C LEU A 224 10.87 -16.02 7.99
N PHE A 225 11.00 -15.48 9.19
CA PHE A 225 11.72 -14.25 9.45
C PHE A 225 13.20 -14.39 9.06
N VAL A 226 13.85 -15.48 9.50
CA VAL A 226 15.26 -15.76 9.22
C VAL A 226 15.46 -16.15 7.74
N THR A 227 14.62 -17.04 7.19
CA THR A 227 14.85 -17.63 5.87
C THR A 227 14.32 -16.79 4.70
N VAL A 228 13.33 -15.93 4.94
CA VAL A 228 12.65 -15.17 3.89
C VAL A 228 12.70 -13.66 4.15
N LEU A 229 12.22 -13.18 5.30
CA LEU A 229 12.02 -11.75 5.51
C LEU A 229 13.33 -10.97 5.64
N ILE A 230 14.32 -11.48 6.38
CA ILE A 230 15.65 -10.87 6.48
C ILE A 230 16.35 -10.86 5.10
N PRO A 231 16.53 -11.98 4.38
CA PRO A 231 17.20 -11.95 3.09
C PRO A 231 16.50 -11.10 2.03
N ILE A 232 15.16 -11.05 2.05
CA ILE A 232 14.39 -10.23 1.10
C ILE A 232 14.54 -8.74 1.42
N SER A 233 14.51 -8.35 2.70
CA SER A 233 14.68 -6.94 3.11
C SER A 233 16.11 -6.41 2.96
N GLN A 234 17.11 -7.29 2.89
CA GLN A 234 18.48 -6.90 2.54
C GLN A 234 18.55 -6.39 1.10
N ASN A 235 19.42 -5.41 0.85
CA ASN A 235 19.66 -4.79 -0.46
C ASN A 235 18.48 -4.04 -1.11
N GLN A 236 17.44 -3.70 -0.33
CA GLN A 236 16.42 -2.73 -0.77
C GLN A 236 17.04 -1.35 -1.00
N GLU A 237 16.51 -0.59 -1.95
CA GLU A 237 16.92 0.80 -2.17
C GLU A 237 16.78 1.66 -0.91
N VAL A 238 17.72 2.57 -0.74
CA VAL A 238 17.69 3.56 0.34
C VAL A 238 16.84 4.72 -0.14
N TYR A 239 15.53 4.59 0.02
CA TYR A 239 14.66 5.73 -0.23
C TYR A 239 14.82 6.76 0.90
N PRO A 240 14.90 8.06 0.59
CA PRO A 240 15.03 9.12 1.59
C PRO A 240 13.70 9.36 2.31
N TYR A 241 13.18 8.34 3.01
CA TYR A 241 12.09 8.52 3.96
C TYR A 241 12.60 9.25 5.21
N ALA A 242 11.72 10.00 5.87
CA ALA A 242 12.03 10.57 7.19
C ALA A 242 12.52 9.47 8.15
N ALA A 243 11.93 8.28 8.12
CA ALA A 243 12.39 7.11 8.86
C ALA A 243 13.88 6.81 8.63
N THR A 244 14.31 6.70 7.37
CA THR A 244 15.69 6.43 7.01
C THR A 244 16.62 7.54 7.52
N ARG A 245 16.20 8.81 7.35
CA ARG A 245 16.97 9.98 7.80
C ARG A 245 17.06 10.06 9.33
N ILE A 246 16.00 9.71 10.03
CA ILE A 246 15.91 9.65 11.50
C ILE A 246 16.84 8.55 12.01
N LEU A 247 16.73 7.35 11.45
CA LEU A 247 17.50 6.17 11.88
C LEU A 247 18.97 6.24 11.46
N SER A 248 19.32 7.08 10.49
CA SER A 248 20.72 7.31 10.11
C SER A 248 21.45 8.29 11.04
N GLN A 249 20.76 8.93 11.99
CA GLN A 249 21.41 9.81 12.95
C GLN A 249 22.26 9.00 13.93
N SER A 250 23.52 9.39 14.12
CA SER A 250 24.43 8.72 15.07
C SER A 250 24.12 9.06 16.53
N ASN A 251 23.48 10.22 16.79
CA ASN A 251 23.14 10.70 18.12
C ASN A 251 21.65 10.49 18.44
N LEU A 252 21.36 9.87 19.59
CA LEU A 252 20.00 9.64 20.09
C LEU A 252 19.20 10.93 20.26
N ILE A 253 19.83 12.03 20.70
CA ILE A 253 19.16 13.32 20.90
C ILE A 253 18.67 13.88 19.56
N ASP A 254 19.50 13.79 18.51
CA ASP A 254 19.14 14.24 17.16
C ASP A 254 18.03 13.36 16.57
N MET A 255 18.13 12.04 16.76
CA MET A 255 17.08 11.10 16.35
C MET A 255 15.74 11.45 17.02
N LEU A 256 15.71 11.65 18.35
CA LEU A 256 14.50 12.00 19.09
C LEU A 256 13.95 13.38 18.70
N ARG A 257 14.83 14.36 18.49
CA ARG A 257 14.45 15.69 17.99
C ARG A 257 13.78 15.59 16.62
N MET A 258 14.38 14.85 15.68
CA MET A 258 13.81 14.66 14.35
C MET A 258 12.48 13.91 14.38
N ILE A 259 12.34 12.89 15.24
CA ILE A 259 11.06 12.19 15.48
C ILE A 259 10.01 13.19 15.97
N TRP A 260 10.36 14.04 16.93
CA TRP A 260 9.47 15.05 17.49
C TRP A 260 9.07 16.12 16.46
N GLU A 261 10.03 16.62 15.69
CA GLU A 261 9.78 17.58 14.60
C GLU A 261 8.86 16.97 13.54
N ASN A 262 9.10 15.72 13.14
CA ASN A 262 8.25 15.03 12.17
C ASN A 262 6.84 14.79 12.74
N PHE A 263 6.73 14.44 14.03
CA PHE A 263 5.46 14.33 14.72
C PHE A 263 4.67 15.65 14.72
N LEU A 264 5.31 16.76 15.11
CA LEU A 264 4.68 18.09 15.15
C LEU A 264 4.29 18.56 13.75
N PHE A 265 5.18 18.37 12.77
CA PHE A 265 4.88 18.65 11.37
C PHE A 265 3.64 17.88 10.93
N ASN A 266 3.57 16.59 11.25
CA ASN A 266 2.42 15.78 10.89
C ASN A 266 1.13 16.23 11.62
N CYS A 267 1.19 16.51 12.92
CA CYS A 267 0.05 17.08 13.63
C CYS A 267 -0.45 18.40 12.99
N SER A 268 0.46 19.26 12.54
CA SER A 268 0.11 20.53 11.88
C SER A 268 -0.61 20.34 10.54
N LEU A 269 -0.25 19.32 9.76
CA LEU A 269 -0.90 19.01 8.49
C LEU A 269 -2.32 18.48 8.71
N ILE A 270 -2.56 17.72 9.80
CA ILE A 270 -3.90 17.26 10.17
C ILE A 270 -4.77 18.43 10.60
N ILE A 271 -4.25 19.39 11.37
CA ILE A 271 -5.02 20.58 11.74
C ILE A 271 -5.40 21.38 10.48
N ASN A 272 -4.55 21.37 9.45
CA ASN A 272 -4.78 22.07 8.20
C ASN A 272 -5.48 21.21 7.12
N LEU A 273 -6.60 20.54 7.48
CA LEU A 273 -7.39 19.70 6.57
C LEU A 273 -7.76 20.40 5.26
N LYS A 274 -7.89 21.74 5.27
CA LYS A 274 -8.20 22.54 4.08
C LYS A 274 -7.15 22.42 2.99
N LYS A 275 -5.86 22.30 3.34
CA LYS A 275 -4.76 22.11 2.36
C LYS A 275 -4.79 20.72 1.72
N PHE A 276 -5.33 19.74 2.43
CA PHE A 276 -5.28 18.33 2.06
C PHE A 276 -6.67 17.70 2.09
N PRO A 277 -7.61 18.17 1.26
CA PRO A 277 -9.01 17.84 1.44
C PRO A 277 -9.30 16.34 1.28
N VAL A 278 -8.54 15.63 0.43
CA VAL A 278 -8.68 14.18 0.24
C VAL A 278 -8.25 13.40 1.47
N TYR A 279 -7.11 13.73 2.07
CA TYR A 279 -6.63 13.03 3.26
C TYR A 279 -7.43 13.42 4.48
N GLY A 280 -7.88 14.67 4.56
CA GLY A 280 -8.74 15.11 5.64
C GLY A 280 -10.06 14.36 5.68
N THR A 281 -10.68 14.11 4.53
CA THR A 281 -11.89 13.27 4.46
C THR A 281 -11.66 11.83 4.92
N ILE A 282 -10.50 11.24 4.59
CA ILE A 282 -10.11 9.89 5.04
C ILE A 282 -9.91 9.89 6.56
N THR A 283 -9.14 10.84 7.09
CA THR A 283 -8.92 10.98 8.54
C THR A 283 -10.22 11.13 9.31
N ILE A 284 -11.11 12.01 8.87
CA ILE A 284 -12.42 12.22 9.50
C ILE A 284 -13.23 10.92 9.48
N SER A 285 -13.24 10.21 8.35
CA SER A 285 -13.96 8.94 8.21
C SER A 285 -13.42 7.89 9.18
N MET A 286 -12.09 7.78 9.32
CA MET A 286 -11.47 6.87 10.29
C MET A 286 -11.76 7.27 11.74
N LEU A 287 -11.65 8.56 12.07
CA LEU A 287 -11.97 9.08 13.41
C LEU A 287 -13.43 8.83 13.79
N LEU A 288 -14.35 8.95 12.82
CA LEU A 288 -15.76 8.63 13.02
C LEU A 288 -15.97 7.14 13.33
N LEU A 289 -15.34 6.24 12.58
CA LEU A 289 -15.43 4.79 12.85
C LEU A 289 -14.80 4.42 14.20
N TRP A 290 -13.70 5.08 14.57
CA TRP A 290 -13.06 4.90 15.88
C TRP A 290 -13.92 5.42 17.03
N SER A 291 -14.58 6.57 16.89
CA SER A 291 -15.39 7.13 17.95
C SER A 291 -16.61 6.25 18.27
N ILE A 292 -17.23 5.64 17.25
CA ILE A 292 -18.29 4.63 17.42
C ILE A 292 -17.78 3.43 18.21
N THR A 293 -16.61 2.91 17.82
CA THR A 293 -15.99 1.74 18.44
C THR A 293 -15.67 2.02 19.92
N LEU A 294 -15.07 3.19 20.20
CA LEU A 294 -14.71 3.62 21.53
C LEU A 294 -15.95 3.83 22.42
N ALA A 295 -17.00 4.46 21.89
CA ALA A 295 -18.26 4.65 22.61
C ALA A 295 -18.90 3.32 23.00
N ALA A 296 -18.93 2.34 22.09
CA ALA A 296 -19.42 1.00 22.38
C ALA A 296 -18.55 0.27 23.42
N LEU A 297 -17.22 0.41 23.34
CA LEU A 297 -16.29 -0.18 24.31
C LEU A 297 -16.46 0.40 25.72
N ILE A 298 -16.46 1.73 25.87
CA ILE A 298 -16.65 2.41 27.15
C ILE A 298 -17.95 1.96 27.80
N LYS A 299 -19.02 1.86 27.01
CA LYS A 299 -20.31 1.41 27.49
C LYS A 299 -20.32 -0.06 27.91
N ALA A 300 -19.67 -0.94 27.14
CA ALA A 300 -19.53 -2.35 27.49
C ALA A 300 -18.80 -2.52 28.83
N ILE A 301 -17.75 -1.73 29.06
CA ILE A 301 -17.01 -1.69 30.33
C ILE A 301 -17.93 -1.24 31.48
N TYR A 302 -18.68 -0.15 31.28
CA TYR A 302 -19.58 0.41 32.29
C TYR A 302 -20.71 -0.55 32.71
N GLN A 303 -21.25 -1.32 31.76
CA GLN A 303 -22.36 -2.24 32.03
C GLN A 303 -21.95 -3.58 32.63
N HIS A 304 -20.65 -3.83 32.84
CA HIS A 304 -20.10 -5.08 33.37
C HIS A 304 -20.58 -6.37 32.65
N LYS A 305 -21.08 -6.28 31.42
CA LYS A 305 -21.55 -7.42 30.62
C LYS A 305 -20.42 -8.15 29.89
N PHE A 306 -19.27 -8.36 30.55
CA PHE A 306 -18.05 -8.86 29.91
C PHE A 306 -18.20 -10.26 29.27
N GLN A 307 -19.01 -11.15 29.86
CA GLN A 307 -19.09 -12.55 29.41
C GLN A 307 -19.78 -12.71 28.04
N GLN A 308 -20.80 -11.92 27.71
CA GLN A 308 -21.46 -11.97 26.40
C GLN A 308 -20.68 -11.21 25.31
N LEU A 309 -19.64 -10.47 25.71
CA LEU A 309 -18.92 -9.50 24.87
C LEU A 309 -17.46 -9.89 24.59
N SER A 310 -17.03 -11.09 24.97
CA SER A 310 -15.63 -11.52 24.87
C SER A 310 -15.06 -11.35 23.45
N ALA A 311 -15.79 -11.80 22.42
CA ALA A 311 -15.35 -11.68 21.02
C ALA A 311 -15.18 -10.23 20.56
N TYR A 312 -16.08 -9.34 20.98
CA TYR A 312 -16.00 -7.91 20.63
C TYR A 312 -14.85 -7.21 21.38
N ILE A 313 -14.65 -7.53 22.65
CA ILE A 313 -13.54 -6.98 23.44
C ILE A 313 -12.21 -7.44 22.86
N ASN A 314 -12.08 -8.72 22.51
CA ASN A 314 -10.91 -9.26 21.82
C ASN A 314 -10.68 -8.52 20.49
N LEU A 315 -11.73 -8.26 19.72
CA LEU A 315 -11.65 -7.48 18.47
C LEU A 315 -11.12 -6.04 18.72
N CYS A 316 -11.63 -5.36 19.76
CA CYS A 316 -11.17 -4.04 20.15
C CYS A 316 -9.70 -4.04 20.58
N ILE A 317 -9.29 -5.00 21.42
CA ILE A 317 -7.91 -5.15 21.88
C ILE A 317 -6.97 -5.38 20.69
N PHE A 318 -7.31 -6.32 19.80
CA PHE A 318 -6.53 -6.56 18.59
C PHE A 318 -6.38 -5.28 17.77
N SER A 319 -7.49 -4.56 17.54
CA SER A 319 -7.48 -3.33 16.76
C SER A 319 -6.59 -2.27 17.38
N ILE A 320 -6.66 -2.08 18.70
CA ILE A 320 -5.80 -1.12 19.41
C ILE A 320 -4.32 -1.52 19.28
N ILE A 321 -3.97 -2.79 19.54
CA ILE A 321 -2.58 -3.26 19.48
C ILE A 321 -2.01 -3.20 18.06
N SER A 322 -2.83 -3.47 17.03
CA SER A 322 -2.37 -3.45 15.64
C SER A 322 -2.35 -2.04 15.03
N PHE A 323 -3.37 -1.24 15.29
CA PHE A 323 -3.55 0.10 14.72
C PHE A 323 -2.70 1.16 15.40
N MET A 324 -2.61 1.18 16.74
CA MET A 324 -1.90 2.27 17.43
C MET A 324 -0.41 2.35 17.07
N PRO A 325 0.34 1.23 16.99
CA PRO A 325 1.73 1.31 16.54
C PRO A 325 1.83 1.68 15.06
N ALA A 326 0.89 1.26 14.21
CA ALA A 326 0.87 1.68 12.80
C ALA A 326 0.59 3.19 12.67
N LEU A 327 -0.37 3.70 13.45
CA LEU A 327 -0.68 5.13 13.55
C LEU A 327 0.55 5.91 14.02
N LEU A 328 1.17 5.46 15.11
CA LEU A 328 2.36 6.07 15.67
C LEU A 328 3.51 6.06 14.65
N ALA A 329 3.76 4.94 13.97
CA ALA A 329 4.78 4.86 12.92
C ALA A 329 4.52 5.86 11.80
N VAL A 330 3.25 6.06 11.40
CA VAL A 330 2.90 7.09 10.41
C VAL A 330 3.23 8.49 10.90
N PHE A 331 2.85 8.83 12.12
CA PHE A 331 3.12 10.17 12.67
C PHE A 331 4.60 10.43 12.94
N LEU A 332 5.34 9.41 13.38
CA LEU A 332 6.73 9.57 13.79
C LEU A 332 7.71 9.43 12.61
N LEU A 333 7.42 8.58 11.63
CA LEU A 333 8.42 8.12 10.65
C LEU A 333 8.13 8.51 9.20
N TYR A 334 6.91 8.93 8.85
CA TYR A 334 6.60 9.37 7.49
C TYR A 334 6.78 10.88 7.35
N GLN A 335 7.51 11.29 6.32
CA GLN A 335 7.75 12.71 6.01
C GLN A 335 6.49 13.41 5.47
N TYR A 336 5.61 12.64 4.82
CA TYR A 336 4.37 13.14 4.26
C TYR A 336 3.20 12.30 4.76
N ILE A 337 2.30 12.95 5.51
CA ILE A 337 1.04 12.35 5.97
C ILE A 337 0.25 11.71 4.86
N ASP A 338 0.30 12.30 3.68
CA ASP A 338 -0.40 11.82 2.50
C ASP A 338 -0.15 10.31 2.33
N MET A 339 1.12 9.88 2.23
CA MET A 339 1.46 8.47 2.07
C MET A 339 1.10 7.63 3.30
N GLY A 340 1.26 8.18 4.51
CA GLY A 340 0.98 7.49 5.76
C GLY A 340 -0.51 7.19 5.99
N ILE A 341 -1.40 8.16 5.77
CA ILE A 341 -2.86 7.99 5.93
C ILE A 341 -3.39 6.96 4.95
N ARG A 342 -2.91 6.97 3.70
CA ARG A 342 -3.25 5.92 2.72
C ARG A 342 -2.85 4.55 3.25
N GLY A 343 -1.65 4.45 3.84
CA GLY A 343 -1.17 3.26 4.52
C GLY A 343 -2.11 2.78 5.64
N LEU A 344 -2.69 3.68 6.43
CA LEU A 344 -3.61 3.30 7.51
C LEU A 344 -4.99 2.84 7.04
N ALA A 345 -5.39 3.22 5.82
CA ALA A 345 -6.69 2.82 5.28
C ALA A 345 -6.82 1.29 5.08
N VAL A 346 -5.71 0.55 5.11
CA VAL A 346 -5.70 -0.93 5.12
C VAL A 346 -6.45 -1.53 6.32
N PHE A 347 -6.59 -0.78 7.42
CA PHE A 347 -7.35 -1.18 8.60
C PHE A 347 -8.86 -0.88 8.51
N SER A 348 -9.32 -0.22 7.44
CA SER A 348 -10.75 0.10 7.27
C SER A 348 -11.70 -1.12 7.28
N PRO A 349 -11.35 -2.33 6.79
CA PRO A 349 -12.17 -3.53 6.99
C PRO A 349 -12.47 -3.81 8.46
N LEU A 350 -11.43 -3.76 9.30
CA LEU A 350 -11.53 -4.01 10.74
C LEU A 350 -12.39 -2.95 11.41
N MET A 351 -12.17 -1.68 11.05
CA MET A 351 -12.97 -0.57 11.56
C MET A 351 -14.44 -0.73 11.19
N ALA A 352 -14.76 -1.17 9.96
CA ALA A 352 -16.13 -1.39 9.53
C ALA A 352 -16.82 -2.49 10.38
N ILE A 353 -16.12 -3.59 10.67
CA ILE A 353 -16.64 -4.66 11.54
C ILE A 353 -16.86 -4.12 12.97
N LEU A 354 -15.87 -3.45 13.53
CA LEU A 354 -15.93 -2.89 14.88
C LEU A 354 -17.07 -1.89 15.04
N SER A 355 -17.19 -0.94 14.12
CA SER A 355 -18.25 0.06 14.16
C SER A 355 -19.64 -0.59 14.06
N MET A 356 -19.82 -1.57 13.17
CA MET A 356 -21.12 -2.24 13.04
C MET A 356 -21.45 -3.16 14.20
N ALA A 357 -20.47 -3.89 14.73
CA ALA A 357 -20.65 -4.71 15.92
C ALA A 357 -20.95 -3.83 17.15
N GLY A 358 -20.25 -2.71 17.31
CA GLY A 358 -20.49 -1.74 18.37
C GLY A 358 -21.88 -1.10 18.26
N LEU A 359 -22.28 -0.66 17.06
CA LEU A 359 -23.65 -0.16 16.82
C LEU A 359 -24.70 -1.20 17.14
N TRP A 360 -24.49 -2.46 16.71
CA TRP A 360 -25.41 -3.55 17.02
C TRP A 360 -25.60 -3.73 18.52
N GLN A 361 -24.54 -3.61 19.32
CA GLN A 361 -24.64 -3.70 20.78
C GLN A 361 -25.42 -2.52 21.39
N LEU A 362 -25.37 -1.35 20.75
CA LEU A 362 -26.13 -0.17 21.16
C LEU A 362 -27.62 -0.27 20.82
N THR A 363 -28.01 -1.12 19.85
CA THR A 363 -29.41 -1.24 19.37
C THR A 363 -30.41 -1.58 20.47
N TYR A 364 -30.05 -2.45 21.42
CA TYR A 364 -30.95 -2.88 22.50
C TYR A 364 -31.39 -1.74 23.44
N GLN A 365 -30.73 -0.59 23.39
CA GLN A 365 -30.96 0.53 24.32
C GLN A 365 -31.35 1.82 23.60
N LEU A 366 -31.14 1.89 22.29
CA LEU A 366 -31.52 3.03 21.49
C LEU A 366 -32.86 2.75 20.84
N GLU A 367 -33.75 3.73 20.86
CA GLU A 367 -34.96 3.68 20.05
C GLU A 367 -34.57 3.45 18.58
N PRO A 368 -35.28 2.57 17.84
CA PRO A 368 -34.97 2.26 16.45
C PRO A 368 -34.79 3.50 15.57
N LYS A 369 -35.57 4.57 15.82
CA LYS A 369 -35.48 5.86 15.13
C LYS A 369 -34.10 6.52 15.28
N LYS A 370 -33.51 6.50 16.48
CA LYS A 370 -32.18 7.07 16.75
C LYS A 370 -31.09 6.28 16.04
N LEU A 371 -31.22 4.95 16.00
CA LEU A 371 -30.27 4.09 15.31
C LEU A 371 -30.28 4.31 13.80
N ILE A 372 -31.48 4.39 13.21
CA ILE A 372 -31.64 4.70 11.79
C ILE A 372 -31.04 6.08 11.48
N ALA A 373 -31.29 7.08 12.32
CA ALA A 373 -30.72 8.42 12.15
C ALA A 373 -29.17 8.41 12.22
N ILE A 374 -28.58 7.70 13.19
CA ILE A 374 -27.12 7.54 13.30
C ILE A 374 -26.55 6.82 12.08
N GLY A 375 -27.16 5.70 11.67
CA GLY A 375 -26.75 4.94 10.50
C GLY A 375 -26.81 5.75 9.22
N LEU A 376 -27.90 6.51 9.02
CA LEU A 376 -28.05 7.45 7.89
C LEU A 376 -27.00 8.56 7.95
N GLY A 377 -26.73 9.12 9.13
CA GLY A 377 -25.70 10.15 9.31
C GLY A 377 -24.31 9.64 8.93
N ILE A 378 -23.94 8.44 9.39
CA ILE A 378 -22.67 7.78 9.02
C ILE A 378 -22.63 7.52 7.52
N TYR A 379 -23.70 6.93 6.96
CA TYR A 379 -23.79 6.63 5.54
C TYR A 379 -23.64 7.88 4.67
N LEU A 380 -24.35 8.97 5.01
CA LEU A 380 -24.27 10.24 4.29
C LEU A 380 -22.88 10.85 4.41
N CYS A 381 -22.28 10.84 5.61
CA CYS A 381 -20.94 11.35 5.84
C CYS A 381 -19.89 10.58 5.01
N LEU A 382 -19.91 9.25 5.07
CA LEU A 382 -18.99 8.39 4.32
C LEU A 382 -19.23 8.48 2.82
N SER A 383 -20.48 8.53 2.36
CA SER A 383 -20.83 8.63 0.94
C SER A 383 -20.42 9.98 0.36
N TYR A 384 -20.65 11.08 1.07
CA TYR A 384 -20.23 12.41 0.66
C TYR A 384 -18.69 12.53 0.61
N SER A 385 -18.04 12.03 1.66
CA SER A 385 -16.58 11.89 1.73
C SER A 385 -16.06 11.10 0.53
N ASN A 386 -16.68 9.96 0.22
CA ASN A 386 -16.31 9.10 -0.89
C ASN A 386 -16.44 9.81 -2.22
N PHE A 387 -17.61 10.41 -2.48
CA PHE A 387 -17.86 11.14 -3.71
C PHE A 387 -16.81 12.25 -3.95
N LEU A 388 -16.54 13.07 -2.93
CA LEU A 388 -15.53 14.14 -3.03
C LEU A 388 -14.12 13.61 -3.25
N THR A 389 -13.72 12.59 -2.48
CA THR A 389 -12.40 11.96 -2.57
C THR A 389 -12.22 11.31 -3.93
N PHE A 390 -13.20 10.53 -4.37
CA PHE A 390 -13.21 9.83 -5.65
C PHE A 390 -13.04 10.80 -6.81
N HIS A 391 -13.84 11.86 -6.88
CA HIS A 391 -13.73 12.84 -7.97
C HIS A 391 -12.37 13.56 -7.99
N LYS A 392 -11.84 13.93 -6.81
CA LYS A 392 -10.52 14.58 -6.71
C LYS A 392 -9.39 13.64 -7.12
N LEU A 393 -9.38 12.43 -6.60
CA LEU A 393 -8.38 11.42 -6.91
C LEU A 393 -8.44 11.00 -8.38
N LYS A 394 -9.64 10.81 -8.94
CA LYS A 394 -9.83 10.51 -10.38
C LYS A 394 -9.20 11.60 -11.27
N ASN A 395 -9.39 12.87 -10.93
CA ASN A 395 -8.79 13.97 -11.68
C ASN A 395 -7.28 14.03 -11.54
N LEU A 396 -6.76 13.78 -10.33
CA LEU A 396 -5.33 13.75 -10.07
C LEU A 396 -4.65 12.58 -10.80
N GLN A 397 -5.27 11.40 -10.77
CA GLN A 397 -4.85 10.21 -11.51
C GLN A 397 -4.79 10.47 -13.02
N ARG A 398 -5.80 11.12 -13.58
CA ARG A 398 -5.80 11.49 -15.01
C ARG A 398 -4.62 12.39 -15.36
N ARG A 399 -4.36 13.41 -14.53
CA ARG A 399 -3.23 14.34 -14.75
C ARG A 399 -1.88 13.65 -14.63
N GLN A 400 -1.71 12.76 -13.66
CA GLN A 400 -0.45 12.04 -13.47
C GLN A 400 -0.21 11.03 -14.58
N SER A 401 -1.22 10.26 -14.97
CA SER A 401 -1.16 9.37 -16.12
C SER A 401 -0.75 10.15 -17.37
N GLN A 402 -1.42 11.27 -17.67
CA GLN A 402 -1.05 12.13 -18.79
C GLN A 402 0.42 12.61 -18.72
N ARG A 403 0.92 12.98 -17.53
CA ARG A 403 2.32 13.38 -17.35
C ARG A 403 3.29 12.23 -17.62
N LEU A 404 3.02 11.04 -17.07
CA LEU A 404 3.84 9.84 -17.30
C LEU A 404 3.93 9.51 -18.78
N TYR A 405 2.78 9.45 -19.46
CA TYR A 405 2.74 9.21 -20.91
C TYR A 405 3.42 10.32 -21.71
N THR A 406 3.25 11.59 -21.34
CA THR A 406 3.88 12.71 -22.06
C THR A 406 5.39 12.65 -21.95
N TYR A 407 5.92 12.38 -20.75
CA TYR A 407 7.36 12.26 -20.54
C TYR A 407 7.93 11.05 -21.30
N SER A 408 7.29 9.88 -21.19
CA SER A 408 7.80 8.68 -21.84
C SER A 408 7.66 8.75 -23.36
N SER A 409 6.57 9.29 -23.89
CA SER A 409 6.40 9.51 -25.33
C SER A 409 7.42 10.50 -25.90
N ARG A 410 7.80 11.55 -25.15
CA ARG A 410 8.87 12.46 -25.57
C ARG A 410 10.18 11.68 -25.75
N LEU A 411 10.55 10.89 -24.76
CA LEU A 411 11.79 10.13 -24.78
C LEU A 411 11.77 9.02 -25.84
N GLU A 412 10.65 8.32 -26.02
CA GLU A 412 10.46 7.33 -27.10
C GLU A 412 10.68 7.93 -28.49
N LYS A 413 10.21 9.16 -28.73
CA LYS A 413 10.48 9.86 -30.00
C LYS A 413 11.97 10.12 -30.19
N VAL A 414 12.71 10.41 -29.12
CA VAL A 414 14.16 10.59 -29.18
C VAL A 414 14.85 9.26 -29.47
N ILE A 415 14.50 8.20 -28.75
CA ILE A 415 15.03 6.85 -28.95
C ILE A 415 14.81 6.40 -30.40
N SER A 416 13.59 6.57 -30.91
CA SER A 416 13.24 6.26 -32.30
C SER A 416 14.02 7.12 -33.31
N LYS A 417 14.16 8.42 -33.05
CA LYS A 417 14.91 9.33 -33.92
C LYS A 417 16.40 9.02 -33.97
N LEU A 418 16.99 8.66 -32.84
CA LEU A 418 18.40 8.28 -32.73
C LEU A 418 18.66 6.83 -33.16
N GLN A 419 17.59 6.05 -33.41
CA GLN A 419 17.66 4.63 -33.77
C GLN A 419 18.46 3.79 -32.77
N ILE A 420 18.37 4.13 -31.48
CA ILE A 420 19.05 3.42 -30.39
C ILE A 420 18.07 2.48 -29.67
N GLN A 421 18.61 1.49 -28.94
CA GLN A 421 17.85 0.61 -28.06
C GLN A 421 18.50 0.62 -26.66
N PRO A 422 18.28 1.68 -25.87
CA PRO A 422 18.97 1.82 -24.59
C PRO A 422 18.50 0.77 -23.60
N GLN A 423 19.44 0.07 -22.99
CA GLN A 423 19.20 -0.84 -21.88
C GLN A 423 19.04 -0.05 -20.59
N ILE A 424 19.85 0.99 -20.38
CA ILE A 424 19.86 1.82 -19.17
C ILE A 424 19.72 3.29 -19.54
N VAL A 425 18.64 3.89 -19.06
CA VAL A 425 18.30 5.29 -19.27
C VAL A 425 18.35 6.02 -17.94
N MET A 426 19.02 7.17 -17.91
CA MET A 426 18.95 8.10 -16.79
C MET A 426 18.02 9.25 -17.15
N SER A 427 16.87 9.35 -16.47
CA SER A 427 15.86 10.35 -16.79
C SER A 427 14.84 10.55 -15.67
N GLU A 428 14.60 11.80 -15.31
CA GLU A 428 13.64 12.16 -14.26
C GLU A 428 12.19 11.83 -14.66
N LYS A 429 11.49 11.05 -13.83
CA LYS A 429 10.04 10.77 -13.96
C LYS A 429 9.61 9.97 -15.21
N ASN A 430 10.53 9.28 -15.87
CA ASN A 430 10.23 8.43 -17.03
C ASN A 430 9.90 6.96 -16.69
N PHE A 431 9.06 6.77 -15.68
CA PHE A 431 8.74 5.45 -15.14
C PHE A 431 8.06 4.50 -16.14
N TYR A 432 7.20 5.02 -17.02
CA TYR A 432 6.45 4.20 -17.96
C TYR A 432 7.33 3.62 -19.08
N LEU A 433 8.48 4.24 -19.35
CA LEU A 433 9.45 3.76 -20.35
C LEU A 433 9.89 2.31 -20.09
N ALA A 434 10.11 1.94 -18.82
CA ALA A 434 10.53 0.60 -18.43
C ALA A 434 9.47 -0.48 -18.73
N ILE A 435 8.19 -0.09 -18.78
CA ILE A 435 7.09 -0.98 -19.17
C ILE A 435 7.00 -1.06 -20.68
N ALA A 436 6.97 0.10 -21.36
CA ALA A 436 6.79 0.19 -22.81
C ALA A 436 7.95 -0.44 -23.60
N ASN A 437 9.18 -0.31 -23.10
CA ASN A 437 10.40 -0.77 -23.75
C ASN A 437 11.11 -1.86 -22.93
N TYR A 438 10.36 -2.73 -22.26
CA TYR A 438 10.96 -3.80 -21.46
C TYR A 438 11.99 -4.62 -22.26
N PRO A 439 13.20 -4.90 -21.73
CA PRO A 439 13.62 -4.78 -20.33
C PRO A 439 14.39 -3.49 -19.99
N THR A 440 14.17 -2.37 -20.68
CA THR A 440 14.82 -1.09 -20.36
C THR A 440 14.67 -0.74 -18.87
N GLN A 441 15.75 -0.21 -18.31
CA GLN A 441 15.87 0.22 -16.94
C GLN A 441 16.03 1.74 -16.85
N VAL A 442 15.51 2.32 -15.78
CA VAL A 442 15.42 3.77 -15.60
C VAL A 442 16.03 4.20 -14.27
N ILE A 443 17.12 4.95 -14.31
CA ILE A 443 17.65 5.67 -13.16
C ILE A 443 16.86 6.98 -13.05
N TRP A 444 15.86 7.00 -12.17
CA TRP A 444 14.84 8.06 -12.15
C TRP A 444 15.11 9.16 -11.14
N GLN A 445 15.85 8.86 -10.06
CA GLN A 445 16.44 9.88 -9.22
C GLN A 445 17.83 10.19 -9.77
N LEU A 446 17.94 11.36 -10.40
CA LEU A 446 19.20 11.84 -10.96
C LEU A 446 20.23 12.10 -9.83
N PRO A 447 21.52 11.91 -10.12
CA PRO A 447 22.59 12.42 -9.25
C PRO A 447 22.41 13.94 -9.02
N GLN A 448 22.89 14.45 -7.90
CA GLN A 448 22.79 15.88 -7.57
C GLN A 448 24.02 16.67 -8.02
N THR A 449 25.14 15.99 -8.26
CA THR A 449 26.42 16.58 -8.68
C THR A 449 27.09 15.76 -9.78
N LEU A 450 28.06 16.35 -10.47
CA LEU A 450 28.92 15.64 -11.43
C LEU A 450 29.72 14.52 -10.78
N GLU A 451 30.15 14.70 -9.54
CA GLU A 451 30.88 13.65 -8.81
C GLU A 451 29.98 12.45 -8.50
N GLU A 452 28.73 12.67 -8.11
CA GLU A 452 27.77 11.57 -7.95
C GLU A 452 27.52 10.86 -9.29
N LEU A 453 27.40 11.59 -10.41
CA LEU A 453 27.26 10.99 -11.74
C LEU A 453 28.46 10.09 -12.08
N ARG A 454 29.69 10.55 -11.83
CA ARG A 454 30.91 9.73 -11.99
C ARG A 454 30.90 8.48 -11.11
N GLN A 455 30.37 8.57 -9.90
CA GLN A 455 30.25 7.42 -9.00
C GLN A 455 29.23 6.41 -9.49
N VAL A 456 28.11 6.87 -10.07
CA VAL A 456 27.13 5.99 -10.73
C VAL A 456 27.76 5.28 -11.92
N GLU A 457 28.50 5.98 -12.78
CA GLU A 457 29.18 5.39 -13.95
C GLU A 457 30.19 4.30 -13.62
N LYS A 458 30.85 4.41 -12.46
CA LYS A 458 31.73 3.35 -11.97
C LYS A 458 30.99 2.06 -11.63
N LYS A 459 29.66 2.10 -11.50
CA LYS A 459 28.80 0.98 -11.10
C LYS A 459 27.87 0.51 -12.20
N VAL A 460 27.48 1.38 -13.13
CA VAL A 460 26.52 1.07 -14.19
C VAL A 460 26.86 1.84 -15.48
N SER A 461 26.76 1.17 -16.62
CA SER A 461 26.92 1.81 -17.93
C SER A 461 25.59 2.45 -18.34
N ILE A 462 25.60 3.75 -18.66
CA ILE A 462 24.39 4.52 -18.98
C ILE A 462 24.36 4.79 -20.48
N ASP A 463 23.35 4.27 -21.18
CA ASP A 463 23.25 4.40 -22.64
C ASP A 463 22.68 5.76 -23.05
N LEU A 464 21.77 6.32 -22.24
CA LEU A 464 21.08 7.56 -22.56
C LEU A 464 20.84 8.38 -21.29
N ILE A 465 21.28 9.65 -21.29
CA ILE A 465 20.96 10.62 -20.24
C ILE A 465 20.04 11.69 -20.81
N GLU A 466 18.88 11.90 -20.18
CA GLU A 466 18.02 13.05 -20.41
C GLU A 466 18.16 14.02 -19.23
N LEU A 467 18.66 15.23 -19.50
CA LEU A 467 18.71 16.34 -18.54
C LEU A 467 17.88 17.53 -19.02
N LYS A 468 17.38 18.32 -18.08
CA LYS A 468 16.84 19.66 -18.32
C LYS A 468 17.94 20.69 -18.12
N ASP A 469 17.76 21.85 -18.74
CA ASP A 469 18.55 23.04 -18.41
C ASP A 469 18.54 23.34 -16.91
N SER A 470 17.41 23.18 -16.23
CA SER A 470 17.28 23.45 -14.79
C SER A 470 17.97 22.43 -13.87
N ASP A 471 18.45 21.29 -14.39
CA ASP A 471 19.00 20.24 -13.55
C ASP A 471 20.40 20.61 -13.04
N LEU A 472 20.67 20.32 -11.76
CA LEU A 472 21.91 20.73 -11.08
C LEU A 472 23.17 20.20 -11.78
N ILE A 473 23.15 18.95 -12.25
CA ILE A 473 24.27 18.35 -13.00
C ILE A 473 24.55 19.15 -14.28
N PHE A 474 23.50 19.55 -15.00
CA PHE A 474 23.66 20.29 -16.25
C PHE A 474 24.27 21.68 -15.98
N GLN A 475 23.77 22.36 -14.95
CA GLN A 475 24.29 23.66 -14.52
C GLN A 475 25.75 23.58 -14.04
N GLU A 476 26.09 22.57 -13.24
CA GLU A 476 27.46 22.33 -12.78
C GLU A 476 28.39 21.99 -13.95
N ASN A 477 27.94 21.18 -14.92
CA ASN A 477 28.71 20.84 -16.11
C ASN A 477 29.08 22.08 -16.92
N LEU A 478 28.11 22.96 -17.17
CA LEU A 478 28.34 24.22 -17.86
C LEU A 478 29.34 25.10 -17.10
N GLN A 479 29.30 25.13 -15.77
CA GLN A 479 30.25 25.90 -14.95
C GLN A 479 31.67 25.33 -14.95
N VAL A 480 31.81 24.00 -15.00
CA VAL A 480 33.11 23.32 -14.89
C VAL A 480 33.83 23.22 -16.23
N TYR A 481 33.09 22.98 -17.31
CA TYR A 481 33.67 22.68 -18.62
C TYR A 481 33.37 23.74 -19.70
N ASP A 482 32.56 24.76 -19.38
CA ASP A 482 32.13 25.81 -20.30
C ASP A 482 31.56 25.29 -21.63
N ASN A 483 31.01 24.07 -21.63
CA ASN A 483 30.46 23.43 -22.82
C ASN A 483 29.24 22.56 -22.51
N ILE A 484 28.51 22.21 -23.56
CA ILE A 484 27.22 21.51 -23.45
C ILE A 484 27.41 19.99 -23.33
N ASN A 485 28.58 19.44 -23.66
CA ASN A 485 28.86 18.00 -23.54
C ASN A 485 29.13 17.62 -22.08
N LEU A 486 28.66 16.45 -21.65
CA LEU A 486 28.80 16.05 -20.25
C LEU A 486 30.14 15.37 -19.98
N LEU A 487 30.71 15.67 -18.81
CA LEU A 487 31.81 14.93 -18.20
C LEU A 487 33.05 14.82 -19.10
N ASP A 488 33.57 15.96 -19.54
CA ASP A 488 34.74 16.04 -20.42
C ASP A 488 34.55 15.26 -21.74
N ASN A 489 33.41 15.52 -22.38
CA ASN A 489 32.97 14.89 -23.64
C ASN A 489 32.66 13.39 -23.58
N ARG A 490 32.71 12.72 -22.42
CA ARG A 490 32.34 11.29 -22.33
C ARG A 490 30.91 11.01 -22.81
N TYR A 491 30.01 11.98 -22.67
CA TYR A 491 28.75 11.96 -23.39
C TYR A 491 28.63 13.14 -24.32
N VAL A 492 28.22 12.84 -25.55
CA VAL A 492 28.01 13.84 -26.59
C VAL A 492 26.53 14.16 -26.64
N LEU A 493 26.21 15.45 -26.68
CA LEU A 493 24.86 15.90 -26.96
C LEU A 493 24.45 15.43 -28.35
N GLN A 494 23.47 14.53 -28.42
CA GLN A 494 22.95 13.99 -29.68
C GLN A 494 21.72 14.75 -30.15
N TYR A 495 20.89 15.21 -29.21
CA TYR A 495 19.63 15.86 -29.53
C TYR A 495 19.22 16.84 -28.44
N GLN A 496 18.50 17.89 -28.84
CA GLN A 496 17.91 18.87 -27.95
C GLN A 496 16.45 19.12 -28.37
N ASN A 497 15.54 19.16 -27.39
CA ASN A 497 14.13 19.43 -27.65
C ASN A 497 13.47 20.08 -26.43
N GLN A 498 12.87 21.26 -26.61
CA GLN A 498 12.05 21.92 -25.58
C GLN A 498 12.75 22.06 -24.21
N GLY A 499 14.04 22.41 -24.20
CA GLY A 499 14.82 22.56 -22.96
C GLY A 499 15.34 21.24 -22.36
N PHE A 500 15.13 20.11 -23.04
CA PHE A 500 15.73 18.82 -22.70
C PHE A 500 16.93 18.53 -23.60
N TYR A 501 17.98 17.98 -22.99
CA TYR A 501 19.26 17.62 -23.60
C TYR A 501 19.45 16.12 -23.49
N TYR A 502 19.74 15.49 -24.62
CA TYR A 502 19.85 14.04 -24.74
C TYR A 502 21.27 13.66 -25.10
N TYR A 503 21.89 12.93 -24.19
CA TYR A 503 23.30 12.56 -24.25
C TYR A 503 23.45 11.06 -24.43
N ASN A 504 24.33 10.66 -25.33
CA ASN A 504 24.70 9.26 -25.55
C ASN A 504 26.19 9.08 -25.23
N ILE A 505 26.55 7.89 -24.73
CA ILE A 505 27.94 7.49 -24.53
C ILE A 505 28.68 7.59 -25.88
N MET A 506 29.89 8.14 -25.88
CA MET A 506 30.76 7.97 -27.05
C MET A 506 31.14 6.49 -27.16
N SER A 507 30.77 5.86 -28.28
CA SER A 507 31.31 4.56 -28.65
C SER A 507 32.80 4.74 -28.88
N GLY A 508 33.61 4.30 -27.89
CA GLY A 508 35.07 4.27 -28.00
C GLY A 508 35.56 3.22 -28.99
#